data_AF-A0A073IVV3-F1
#
_entry.id   AF-A0A073IVV3-F1
#
_cell.length_a   1.000
_cell.length_b   1.000
_cell.length_c   1.000
_cell.angle_alpha   90.00
_cell.angle_beta   90.00
_cell.angle_gamma   90.00
#
_symmetry.space_group_name_H-M   'P 1'
#
loop_
_entity.id
_entity.type
_entity.pdbx_description
1 polymer ?
#
loop_
_entity_poly.entity_id
_entity_poly.type
_entity_poly.pdbx_seq_one_letter_code
_entity_poly.pdbx_strand_id
1 'polypeptide(L)'
;MAPTTPHNMSDRYHWSQAKSLMPLTAKCEKGPMGALVPDVQGDEDHIAVVYDKGDTPPEITIKQVSGTVHTVLANGIAVAVIARATGKVPTASDVLLVERSVQP
;
A
#
# COMPACT_ATOMS: atom_id res chain seq x y z
N MET A 1 -26.34 -10.81 -31.28
CA MET A 1 -26.71 -9.68 -30.39
C MET A 1 -26.05 -9.94 -29.05
N ALA A 2 -25.04 -9.15 -28.70
CA ALA A 2 -24.37 -9.23 -27.40
C ALA A 2 -24.99 -8.19 -26.46
N PRO A 3 -25.20 -8.49 -25.16
CA PRO A 3 -25.69 -7.48 -24.24
C PRO A 3 -24.54 -6.54 -23.85
N THR A 4 -24.62 -5.30 -24.33
CA THR A 4 -23.82 -4.17 -23.85
C THR A 4 -24.45 -3.63 -22.58
N THR A 5 -24.12 -4.21 -21.42
CA THR A 5 -24.28 -3.52 -20.14
C THR A 5 -22.96 -2.83 -19.80
N PRO A 6 -22.94 -1.49 -19.63
CA PRO A 6 -21.76 -0.81 -19.12
C PRO A 6 -21.52 -1.34 -17.70
N HIS A 7 -20.51 -2.18 -17.55
CA HIS A 7 -20.09 -2.66 -16.25
C HIS A 7 -19.51 -1.46 -15.50
N ASN A 8 -20.29 -0.91 -14.57
CA ASN A 8 -19.82 0.08 -13.62
C ASN A 8 -18.65 -0.53 -12.85
N MET A 9 -17.41 -0.17 -13.21
CA MET A 9 -16.21 -0.78 -12.61
C MET A 9 -16.03 -0.33 -11.16
N SER A 10 -16.65 0.80 -10.78
CA SER A 10 -16.62 1.38 -9.44
C SER A 10 -17.45 0.59 -8.41
N ASP A 11 -18.37 -0.27 -8.84
CA ASP A 11 -19.17 -1.14 -7.96
C ASP A 11 -18.55 -2.52 -7.70
N ARG A 12 -17.48 -2.89 -8.42
CA ARG A 12 -16.90 -4.24 -8.29
C ARG A 12 -16.01 -4.41 -7.06
N TYR A 13 -15.53 -3.31 -6.48
CA TYR A 13 -14.63 -3.35 -5.35
C TYR A 13 -15.03 -2.27 -4.34
N HIS A 14 -15.84 -2.66 -3.36
CA HIS A 14 -16.13 -1.82 -2.19
C HIS A 14 -14.89 -1.76 -1.29
N TRP A 15 -13.84 -1.06 -1.71
CA TRP A 15 -12.63 -0.84 -0.92
C TRP A 15 -12.92 -0.12 0.40
N SER A 16 -13.96 0.72 0.43
CA SER A 16 -14.49 1.31 1.67
C SER A 16 -15.05 0.28 2.66
N GLN A 17 -15.39 -0.93 2.20
CA GLN A 17 -15.77 -2.08 3.02
C GLN A 17 -14.68 -3.16 3.08
N ALA A 18 -13.54 -2.96 2.41
CA ALA A 18 -12.42 -3.87 2.52
C ALA A 18 -11.96 -3.83 3.98
N LYS A 19 -12.14 -4.95 4.68
CA LYS A 19 -11.49 -5.15 5.98
C LYS A 19 -10.00 -5.06 5.70
N SER A 20 -9.40 -3.94 6.08
CA SER A 20 -7.96 -3.73 6.03
C SER A 20 -7.25 -5.02 6.43
N LEU A 21 -6.28 -5.47 5.63
CA LEU A 21 -5.45 -6.65 5.91
C LEU A 21 -4.46 -6.39 7.06
N MET A 22 -4.70 -5.41 7.93
CA MET A 22 -4.03 -5.33 9.22
C MET A 22 -4.41 -6.62 9.97
N PRO A 23 -3.48 -7.56 10.15
CA PRO A 23 -3.76 -8.73 10.97
C PRO A 23 -4.20 -8.20 12.33
N LEU A 24 -5.32 -8.67 12.88
CA LEU A 24 -5.72 -8.36 14.26
C LEU A 24 -4.59 -8.68 15.27
N THR A 25 -3.63 -9.51 14.85
CA THR A 25 -2.47 -9.97 15.60
C THR A 25 -1.20 -9.15 15.38
N ALA A 26 -1.19 -8.12 14.52
CA ALA A 26 -0.08 -7.17 14.43
C ALA A 26 -0.10 -6.27 15.68
N LYS A 27 0.21 -6.88 16.83
CA LYS A 27 0.48 -6.20 18.10
C LYS A 27 1.61 -5.23 17.83
N CYS A 28 1.30 -3.95 17.60
CA CYS A 28 2.23 -2.81 17.57
C CYS A 28 3.69 -3.27 17.41
N GLU A 29 4.00 -3.93 16.28
CA GLU A 29 5.33 -4.50 16.15
C GLU A 29 6.24 -3.31 15.91
N LYS A 30 7.33 -3.27 16.68
CA LYS A 30 8.30 -2.19 16.58
C LYS A 30 8.92 -2.24 15.19
N GLY A 31 9.00 -1.10 14.52
CA GLY A 31 9.57 -1.00 13.18
C GLY A 31 8.57 -0.68 12.05
N PRO A 32 9.05 -0.70 10.80
CA PRO A 32 8.32 -0.14 9.67
C PRO A 32 7.13 -1.01 9.26
N MET A 33 5.99 -0.36 9.03
CA MET A 33 4.74 -1.01 8.61
C MET A 33 4.21 -0.40 7.32
N GLY A 34 3.70 -1.23 6.42
CA GLY A 34 3.01 -0.77 5.22
C GLY A 34 1.56 -0.40 5.50
N ALA A 35 1.07 0.67 4.88
CA ALA A 35 -0.32 1.09 4.91
C ALA A 35 -0.77 1.54 3.51
N LEU A 36 -2.04 1.29 3.18
CA LEU A 36 -2.69 1.87 2.02
C LEU A 36 -3.36 3.18 2.43
N VAL A 37 -3.12 4.22 1.66
CA VAL A 37 -3.72 5.55 1.83
C VAL A 37 -4.68 5.76 0.67
N PRO A 38 -6.00 5.67 0.91
CA PRO A 38 -6.98 5.89 -0.15
C PRO A 38 -6.97 7.35 -0.57
N ASP A 39 -6.87 7.62 -1.86
CA ASP A 39 -7.12 8.94 -2.41
C ASP A 39 -8.62 9.09 -2.66
N VAL A 40 -9.26 9.97 -1.88
CA VAL A 40 -10.70 10.26 -2.00
C VAL A 40 -11.04 11.27 -3.10
N GLN A 41 -10.04 11.89 -3.71
CA GLN A 41 -10.20 12.92 -4.75
C GLN A 41 -9.62 12.49 -6.11
N GLY A 42 -8.64 11.59 -6.14
CA GLY A 42 -8.08 10.98 -7.35
C GLY A 42 -8.51 9.53 -7.59
N ASP A 43 -7.92 8.91 -8.61
CA ASP A 43 -8.15 7.51 -9.02
C ASP A 43 -6.94 6.61 -8.67
N GLU A 44 -5.98 7.09 -7.87
CA GLU A 44 -4.76 6.38 -7.53
C GLU A 44 -4.60 6.22 -6.00
N ASP A 45 -4.65 4.99 -5.51
CA ASP A 45 -4.30 4.69 -4.12
C ASP A 45 -2.81 4.90 -3.87
N HIS A 46 -2.46 5.50 -2.73
CA HIS A 46 -1.08 5.70 -2.32
C HIS A 46 -0.63 4.64 -1.31
N ILE A 47 0.68 4.44 -1.22
CA ILE A 47 1.30 3.52 -0.26
C ILE A 47 2.09 4.34 0.73
N ALA A 48 1.88 4.10 2.01
CA ALA A 48 2.65 4.68 3.09
C ALA A 48 3.48 3.61 3.80
N VAL A 49 4.69 3.98 4.20
CA VAL A 49 5.50 3.24 5.18
C VAL A 49 5.55 4.06 6.45
N VAL A 50 4.96 3.50 7.50
CA VAL A 50 4.89 4.10 8.83
C VAL A 50 6.08 3.62 9.65
N TYR A 51 6.85 4.54 10.23
CA TYR A 51 7.99 4.22 11.11
C TYR A 51 7.86 4.93 12.46
N ASP A 52 8.51 4.39 13.49
CA ASP A 52 8.42 4.91 14.85
C ASP A 52 9.23 6.21 15.01
N LYS A 53 8.65 7.18 15.72
CA LYS A 53 9.32 8.45 16.01
C LYS A 53 10.63 8.24 16.76
N GLY A 54 11.67 8.93 16.28
CA GLY A 54 13.03 8.81 16.83
C GLY A 54 13.89 7.75 16.16
N ASP A 55 13.32 6.87 15.34
CA ASP A 55 14.08 5.99 14.47
C ASP A 55 14.54 6.73 13.20
N THR A 56 15.61 6.22 12.58
CA THR A 56 16.04 6.73 11.27
C THR A 56 14.99 6.36 10.22
N PRO A 57 14.54 7.29 9.36
CA PRO A 57 13.61 6.98 8.28
C PRO A 57 14.14 5.82 7.43
N PRO A 58 13.31 4.81 7.12
CA PRO A 58 13.78 3.62 6.43
C PRO A 58 14.12 3.93 4.96
N GLU A 59 15.14 3.24 4.44
CA GLU A 59 15.40 3.19 3.01
C GLU A 59 14.28 2.39 2.32
N ILE A 60 13.64 3.00 1.32
CA ILE A 60 12.58 2.36 0.55
C ILE A 60 13.14 1.82 -0.76
N THR A 61 12.87 0.54 -1.01
CA THR A 61 13.17 -0.11 -2.30
C THR A 61 11.92 -0.77 -2.84
N ILE A 62 11.72 -0.69 -4.16
CA ILE A 62 10.67 -1.46 -4.85
C ILE A 62 11.33 -2.59 -5.63
N LYS A 63 10.91 -3.83 -5.36
CA LYS A 63 11.39 -5.01 -6.07
C LYS A 63 10.25 -5.64 -6.86
N GLN A 64 10.45 -5.83 -8.16
CA GLN A 64 9.54 -6.65 -8.97
C GLN A 64 9.79 -8.13 -8.64
N VAL A 65 8.73 -8.84 -8.22
CA VAL A 65 8.83 -10.26 -7.85
C VAL A 65 8.29 -11.18 -8.95
N SER A 66 7.28 -10.75 -9.71
CA SER A 66 6.77 -11.47 -10.87
C SER A 66 5.89 -10.58 -11.71
N GLY A 67 6.16 -10.45 -13.02
CA GLY A 67 5.30 -9.75 -13.96
C GLY A 67 4.86 -8.37 -13.45
N THR A 68 3.60 -8.26 -13.03
CA THR A 68 3.01 -7.01 -12.53
C THR A 68 2.96 -6.89 -11.00
N VAL A 69 3.55 -7.84 -10.29
CA VAL A 69 3.63 -7.86 -8.82
C VAL A 69 4.96 -7.28 -8.35
N HIS A 70 4.86 -6.27 -7.50
CA HIS A 70 5.97 -5.55 -6.89
C HIS A 70 5.88 -5.65 -5.37
N THR A 71 7.01 -5.56 -4.69
CA THR A 71 7.10 -5.57 -3.24
C THR A 71 7.78 -4.28 -2.80
N VAL A 72 7.18 -3.60 -1.82
CA VAL A 72 7.79 -2.48 -1.12
C VAL A 72 8.62 -3.05 0.02
N LEU A 73 9.89 -2.68 0.05
CA LEU A 73 10.82 -3.04 1.12
C LEU A 73 11.21 -1.78 1.89
N ALA A 74 11.18 -1.88 3.22
CA ALA A 74 11.74 -0.90 4.14
C ALA A 74 12.99 -1.53 4.79
N ASN A 75 14.18 -0.96 4.53
CA ASN A 75 15.46 -1.53 4.96
C ASN A 75 15.63 -3.02 4.58
N GLY A 76 15.14 -3.41 3.40
CA GLY A 76 15.17 -4.80 2.92
C GLY A 76 14.09 -5.73 3.50
N ILE A 77 13.21 -5.23 4.38
CA ILE A 77 12.07 -5.99 4.93
C ILE A 77 10.82 -5.70 4.09
N ALA A 78 10.15 -6.73 3.60
CA ALA A 78 8.93 -6.57 2.82
C ALA A 78 7.78 -6.06 3.70
N VAL A 79 7.25 -4.88 3.38
CA VAL A 79 6.17 -4.21 4.15
C VAL A 79 4.87 -4.06 3.38
N ALA A 80 4.89 -4.14 2.05
CA ALA A 80 3.69 -4.18 1.21
C ALA A 80 3.92 -4.94 -0.09
N VAL A 81 2.84 -5.50 -0.66
CA VAL A 81 2.85 -6.14 -1.99
C VAL A 81 1.81 -5.44 -2.87
N ILE A 82 2.24 -5.06 -4.07
CA ILE A 82 1.46 -4.32 -5.06
C ILE A 82 1.28 -5.23 -6.26
N ALA A 83 0.07 -5.73 -6.48
CA ALA A 83 -0.30 -6.39 -7.71
C ALA A 83 -1.05 -5.39 -8.59
N ARG A 84 -0.44 -4.99 -9.71
CA ARG A 84 -1.07 -4.05 -10.64
C ARG A 84 -1.60 -4.76 -11.89
N ALA A 85 -2.72 -4.31 -12.42
CA ALA A 85 -3.25 -4.82 -13.69
C ALA A 85 -2.68 -4.03 -14.89
N THR A 86 -2.61 -2.70 -14.78
CA THR A 86 -2.14 -1.73 -15.78
C THR A 86 -1.47 -0.52 -15.06
N GLY A 87 -0.96 0.50 -15.78
CA GLY A 87 -0.42 1.73 -15.16
C GLY A 87 1.11 1.94 -15.16
N LYS A 88 1.63 2.85 -14.31
CA LYS A 88 3.08 3.11 -14.14
C LYS A 88 3.69 2.22 -13.05
N VAL A 89 4.93 1.76 -13.23
CA VAL A 89 5.60 0.91 -12.22
C VAL A 89 5.88 1.79 -10.99
N PRO A 90 5.46 1.38 -9.79
CA PRO A 90 5.70 2.17 -8.58
C PRO A 90 7.20 2.26 -8.33
N THR A 91 7.63 3.45 -7.91
CA THR A 91 9.00 3.79 -7.54
C THR A 91 9.05 4.14 -6.07
N ALA A 92 10.24 4.19 -5.47
CA ALA A 92 10.39 4.55 -4.07
C ALA A 92 9.84 5.96 -3.76
N SER A 93 9.86 6.88 -4.73
CA SER A 93 9.32 8.24 -4.58
C SER A 93 7.79 8.29 -4.51
N ASP A 94 7.11 7.21 -4.93
CA ASP A 94 5.65 7.10 -4.85
C ASP A 94 5.19 6.60 -3.46
N VAL A 95 6.14 6.28 -2.56
CA VAL A 95 5.87 5.79 -1.20
C VAL A 95 5.99 6.95 -0.20
N LEU A 96 4.93 7.17 0.57
CA LEU A 96 4.89 8.18 1.62
C LEU A 96 5.56 7.65 2.89
N LEU A 97 6.54 8.38 3.43
CA LEU A 97 7.10 8.08 4.75
C LEU A 97 6.31 8.82 5.83
N VAL A 98 5.78 8.06 6.79
CA VAL A 98 4.94 8.60 7.88
C VAL A 98 5.58 8.25 9.22
N GLU A 99 5.98 9.28 9.97
CA GLU A 99 6.43 9.08 11.35
C GLU A 99 5.21 8.92 12.27
N ARG A 100 5.17 7.88 13.10
CA ARG A 100 4.17 7.70 14.16
C ARG A 100 4.76 7.93 15.54
N SER A 101 4.02 8.66 16.37
CA SER A 101 4.31 8.72 17.81
C SER A 101 3.53 7.60 18.50
N VAL A 102 4.24 6.60 19.02
CA VAL A 102 3.66 5.62 19.95
C VAL A 102 3.60 6.29 21.32
N GLN A 103 2.41 6.72 21.72
CA GLN A 103 2.21 7.25 23.07
C GLN A 103 2.36 6.09 24.08
N PRO A 104 3.16 6.24 25.14
CA PRO A 104 3.34 5.21 26.17
C PRO A 104 2.09 4.99 27.02
#